data_AF-A3MSL7-F1
#
_entry.id   AF-A3MSL7-F1
#
_cell.length_a   1.000
_cell.length_b   1.000
_cell.length_c   1.000
_cell.angle_alpha   90.00
_cell.angle_beta   90.00
_cell.angle_gamma   90.00
#
_symmetry.space_group_name_H-M   'P 1'
#
loop_
_entity.id
_entity.type
_entity.pdbx_description
1 polymer ?
#
loop_
_entity_poly.entity_id
_entity_poly.type
_entity_poly.pdbx_seq_one_letter_code
_entity_poly.pdbx_strand_id
1 'polypeptide(L)'
;MPSWRVHRALVLLAAREVGLPEGLLGGLLRGVVEPDEVPDKVLVSGRRRSYFRRVGHHGQLHRALVEYYYNLACFYRARGDLYSAGRALGRAAHYLQDAAVKTRKWLIFDVHDEVEAEMGRLVGSLPHVCSRPAGDAAVSLCKAYADTVQLFRRFVSEPVVDRATGRRLLWRGRLKKWSAIAALGSALVASVFAALAWGFLASVAGLYLALRWTPGEYVAAMRAGVHRVEPPGYETAM
;
A
#
# COMPACT_ATOMS: atom_id res chain seq x y z
N MET A 1 -17.76 10.93 3.10
CA MET A 1 -16.88 9.93 3.76
C MET A 1 -17.68 8.87 4.51
N PRO A 2 -17.36 7.56 4.39
CA PRO A 2 -17.95 6.57 5.27
C PRO A 2 -17.58 7.01 6.67
N SER A 3 -18.57 7.15 7.54
CA SER A 3 -18.26 7.64 8.88
C SER A 3 -17.15 6.80 9.51
N TRP A 4 -16.32 7.39 10.36
CA TRP A 4 -15.28 6.65 11.11
C TRP A 4 -15.83 5.41 11.80
N ARG A 5 -17.13 5.43 12.15
CA ARG A 5 -17.88 4.28 12.65
C ARG A 5 -17.87 3.09 11.68
N VAL A 6 -18.12 3.33 10.39
CA VAL A 6 -18.13 2.29 9.35
C VAL A 6 -16.74 1.71 9.15
N HIS A 7 -15.72 2.56 8.99
CA HIS A 7 -14.32 2.11 8.87
C HIS A 7 -13.90 1.24 10.06
N ARG A 8 -14.18 1.71 11.29
CA ARG A 8 -13.89 0.96 12.53
C ARG A 8 -14.64 -0.37 12.60
N ALA A 9 -15.93 -0.37 12.27
CA ALA A 9 -16.73 -1.60 12.30
C ALA A 9 -16.22 -2.64 11.29
N LEU A 10 -15.88 -2.20 10.06
CA LEU A 10 -15.32 -3.08 9.03
C LEU A 10 -14.00 -3.72 9.49
N VAL A 11 -13.07 -2.93 10.05
CA VAL A 11 -11.80 -3.49 10.53
C VAL A 11 -11.98 -4.40 11.74
N LEU A 12 -12.89 -4.09 12.67
CA LEU A 12 -13.14 -4.96 13.84
C LEU A 12 -13.73 -6.31 13.43
N LEU A 13 -14.74 -6.30 12.55
CA LEU A 13 -15.36 -7.52 12.05
C LEU A 13 -14.34 -8.37 11.26
N ALA A 14 -13.58 -7.74 10.36
CA ALA A 14 -12.55 -8.43 9.59
C ALA A 14 -11.41 -8.97 10.47
N ALA A 15 -10.98 -8.20 11.48
CA ALA A 15 -9.95 -8.62 12.43
C ALA A 15 -10.41 -9.87 13.21
N ARG A 16 -11.66 -9.88 13.66
CA ARG A 16 -12.26 -11.04 14.34
C ARG A 16 -12.39 -12.25 13.42
N GLU A 17 -12.83 -12.07 12.18
CA GLU A 17 -12.97 -13.16 11.20
C GLU A 17 -11.62 -13.83 10.91
N VAL A 18 -10.55 -13.05 10.79
CA VAL A 18 -9.21 -13.56 10.45
C VAL A 18 -8.43 -14.02 11.69
N GLY A 19 -8.86 -13.62 12.90
CA GLY A 19 -8.13 -13.89 14.14
C GLY A 19 -6.85 -13.07 14.24
N LEU A 20 -6.91 -11.77 13.93
CA LEU A 20 -5.76 -10.87 14.10
C LEU A 20 -5.32 -10.80 15.57
N PRO A 21 -3.99 -10.78 15.86
CA PRO A 21 -3.50 -10.60 17.21
C PRO A 21 -4.02 -9.32 17.89
N GLU A 22 -4.48 -9.43 19.13
CA GLU A 22 -5.03 -8.31 19.92
C GLU A 22 -4.08 -7.11 20.05
N GLY A 23 -2.76 -7.35 20.07
CA GLY A 23 -1.75 -6.29 20.13
C GLY A 23 -1.76 -5.33 18.93
N LEU A 24 -2.40 -5.70 17.80
CA LEU A 24 -2.57 -4.84 16.64
C LEU A 24 -3.80 -3.92 16.75
N LEU A 25 -4.80 -4.28 17.56
CA LEU A 25 -6.16 -3.75 17.46
C LEU A 25 -6.21 -2.23 17.76
N GLY A 26 -5.51 -1.78 18.80
CA GLY A 26 -5.44 -0.36 19.14
C GLY A 26 -4.83 0.49 18.03
N GLY A 27 -3.75 0.01 17.42
CA GLY A 27 -3.13 0.65 16.27
C GLY A 27 -4.04 0.64 15.05
N LEU A 28 -4.67 -0.50 14.76
CA LEU A 28 -5.58 -0.70 13.63
C LEU A 28 -6.75 0.30 13.64
N LEU A 29 -7.39 0.48 14.80
CA LEU A 29 -8.49 1.43 15.00
C LEU A 29 -8.06 2.89 14.84
N ARG A 30 -6.82 3.22 15.23
CA ARG A 30 -6.26 4.57 14.98
C ARG A 30 -5.97 4.75 13.49
N GLY A 31 -5.28 3.78 12.90
CA GLY A 31 -4.79 3.84 11.53
C GLY A 31 -5.90 3.92 10.49
N VAL A 32 -7.06 3.29 10.73
CA VAL A 32 -8.17 3.33 9.76
C VAL A 32 -8.89 4.68 9.70
N VAL A 33 -8.69 5.53 10.70
CA VAL A 33 -9.31 6.88 10.77
C VAL A 33 -8.31 7.96 10.36
N GLU A 34 -7.05 7.72 10.62
CA GLU A 34 -6.00 8.73 10.51
C GLU A 34 -5.85 9.37 9.12
N PRO A 35 -6.08 8.71 7.97
CA PRO A 35 -6.00 9.38 6.68
C PRO A 35 -6.97 10.56 6.51
N ASP A 36 -8.08 10.59 7.26
CA ASP A 36 -9.01 11.72 7.27
C ASP A 36 -8.50 12.89 8.13
N GLU A 37 -7.70 12.59 9.16
CA GLU A 37 -7.11 13.61 10.06
C GLU A 37 -5.80 14.15 9.50
N VAL A 38 -4.94 13.24 9.03
CA VAL A 38 -3.58 13.49 8.53
C VAL A 38 -3.45 12.81 7.17
N PRO A 39 -3.80 13.54 6.08
CA PRO A 39 -3.88 12.95 4.75
C PRO A 39 -2.48 12.75 4.16
N ASP A 40 -2.30 11.61 3.49
CA ASP A 40 -1.20 11.44 2.53
C ASP A 40 -1.39 12.38 1.33
N LYS A 41 -0.29 12.73 0.67
CA LYS A 41 -0.33 13.55 -0.55
C LYS A 41 0.25 12.79 -1.72
N VAL A 42 -0.27 13.07 -2.91
CA VAL A 42 0.20 12.55 -4.19
C VAL A 42 0.79 13.69 -5.02
N LEU A 43 1.92 13.42 -5.67
CA LEU A 43 2.55 14.34 -6.60
C LEU A 43 1.71 14.39 -7.89
N VAL A 44 1.23 15.57 -8.22
CA VAL A 44 0.52 15.84 -9.46
C VAL A 44 1.43 16.66 -10.36
N SER A 45 1.84 16.08 -11.49
CA SER A 45 2.65 16.74 -12.50
C SER A 45 1.79 17.18 -13.68
N GLY A 46 1.71 18.49 -13.91
CA GLY A 46 1.11 19.09 -15.10
C GLY A 46 2.17 19.60 -16.07
N ARG A 47 1.73 20.15 -17.21
CA ARG A 47 2.63 20.65 -18.29
C ARG A 47 3.66 21.70 -17.84
N ARG A 48 3.41 22.46 -16.77
CA ARG A 48 4.27 23.58 -16.33
C ARG A 48 4.72 23.51 -14.87
N ARG A 49 4.06 22.72 -14.03
CA ARG A 49 4.31 22.66 -12.59
C ARG A 49 3.98 21.27 -12.03
N SER A 50 4.75 20.86 -11.03
CA SER A 50 4.44 19.71 -10.19
C SER A 50 4.15 20.21 -8.77
N TYR A 51 3.10 19.69 -8.14
CA TYR A 51 2.74 20.04 -6.76
C TYR A 51 2.13 18.84 -6.05
N PHE A 52 2.20 18.84 -4.72
CA PHE A 52 1.54 17.82 -3.90
C PHE A 52 0.08 18.18 -3.65
N ARG A 53 -0.81 17.21 -3.88
CA ARG A 53 -2.24 17.33 -3.58
C ARG A 53 -2.61 16.25 -2.58
N ARG A 54 -3.54 16.53 -1.66
CA ARG A 54 -4.13 15.50 -0.81
C ARG A 54 -4.67 14.35 -1.66
N VAL A 55 -4.44 13.13 -1.19
CA VAL A 55 -5.01 11.92 -1.79
C VAL A 55 -6.53 12.01 -1.68
N GLY A 56 -7.22 11.72 -2.79
CA GLY A 56 -8.68 11.75 -2.81
C GLY A 56 -9.25 10.54 -2.09
N HIS A 57 -10.36 10.75 -1.37
CA HIS A 57 -10.99 9.73 -0.53
C HIS A 57 -11.90 8.78 -1.33
N HIS A 58 -12.20 9.05 -2.60
CA HIS A 58 -13.24 8.31 -3.32
C HIS A 58 -12.89 8.03 -4.79
N GLY A 59 -13.41 6.91 -5.31
CA GLY A 59 -13.41 6.58 -6.74
C GLY A 59 -12.08 6.12 -7.35
N GLN A 60 -10.94 6.28 -6.67
CA GLN A 60 -9.64 5.84 -7.15
C GLN A 60 -8.87 5.05 -6.09
N LEU A 61 -8.58 3.78 -6.39
CA LEU A 61 -7.72 2.95 -5.55
C LEU A 61 -6.25 3.36 -5.71
N HIS A 62 -5.67 3.95 -4.67
CA HIS A 62 -4.25 4.26 -4.58
C HIS A 62 -3.42 3.01 -4.24
N ARG A 63 -3.34 2.06 -5.17
CA ARG A 63 -2.68 0.74 -4.97
C ARG A 63 -1.26 0.85 -4.39
N ALA A 64 -0.48 1.84 -4.83
CA ALA A 64 0.88 2.05 -4.33
C ALA A 64 0.91 2.42 -2.82
N LEU A 65 -0.06 3.20 -2.34
CA LEU A 65 -0.19 3.52 -0.92
C LEU A 65 -0.67 2.32 -0.11
N VAL A 66 -1.66 1.57 -0.61
CA VAL A 66 -2.12 0.34 0.05
C VAL A 66 -0.97 -0.64 0.22
N GLU A 67 -0.20 -0.90 -0.85
CA GLU A 67 0.96 -1.78 -0.78
C GLU A 67 2.06 -1.22 0.14
N TYR A 68 2.32 0.08 0.12
CA TYR A 68 3.29 0.70 1.02
C TYR A 68 2.91 0.48 2.49
N TYR A 69 1.69 0.84 2.87
CA TYR A 69 1.20 0.71 4.24
C TYR A 69 1.10 -0.76 4.67
N TYR A 70 0.75 -1.67 3.76
CA TYR A 70 0.85 -3.12 4.00
C TYR A 70 2.30 -3.55 4.30
N ASN A 71 3.26 -3.18 3.46
CA ASN A 71 4.66 -3.54 3.65
C ASN A 71 5.24 -2.91 4.92
N LEU A 72 4.75 -1.74 5.30
CA LEU A 72 5.11 -1.02 6.50
C LEU A 72 4.53 -1.70 7.76
N ALA A 73 3.31 -2.22 7.68
CA ALA A 73 2.75 -3.05 8.74
C ALA A 73 3.64 -4.28 8.98
N CYS A 74 4.08 -4.95 7.91
CA CYS A 74 5.03 -6.06 8.01
C CYS A 74 6.37 -5.62 8.61
N PHE A 75 6.89 -4.46 8.21
CA PHE A 75 8.12 -3.88 8.76
C PHE A 75 8.03 -3.72 10.29
N TYR A 76 6.95 -3.13 10.81
CA TYR A 76 6.78 -2.95 12.25
C TYR A 76 6.54 -4.28 12.98
N ARG A 77 5.77 -5.19 12.39
CA ARG A 77 5.56 -6.54 12.95
C ARG A 77 6.87 -7.30 13.11
N ALA A 78 7.74 -7.29 12.09
CA ALA A 78 9.06 -7.92 12.15
C ALA A 78 9.99 -7.30 13.21
N ARG A 79 9.63 -6.14 13.75
CA ARG A 79 10.35 -5.47 14.84
C ARG A 79 9.69 -5.64 16.21
N GLY A 80 8.57 -6.35 16.29
CA GLY A 80 7.79 -6.53 17.52
C GLY A 80 6.92 -5.33 17.88
N ASP A 81 6.85 -4.29 17.03
CA ASP A 81 6.01 -3.12 17.26
C ASP A 81 4.61 -3.36 16.69
N LEU A 82 3.77 -4.07 17.47
CA LEU A 82 2.43 -4.44 17.04
C LEU A 82 1.49 -3.23 16.92
N TYR A 83 1.65 -2.20 17.75
CA TYR A 83 0.81 -1.01 17.64
C TYR A 83 1.07 -0.28 16.32
N SER A 84 2.33 0.00 15.99
CA SER A 84 2.66 0.66 14.71
C SER A 84 2.33 -0.22 13.51
N ALA A 85 2.46 -1.54 13.64
CA ALA A 85 2.04 -2.49 12.61
C ALA A 85 0.52 -2.40 12.36
N GLY A 86 -0.27 -2.40 13.43
CA GLY A 86 -1.72 -2.22 13.37
C GLY A 86 -2.08 -0.89 12.73
N ARG A 87 -1.43 0.21 13.14
CA ARG A 87 -1.67 1.55 12.59
C ARG A 87 -1.40 1.62 11.09
N ALA A 88 -0.29 1.08 10.63
CA ALA A 88 0.00 1.00 9.19
C ALA A 88 -1.04 0.13 8.45
N LEU A 89 -1.41 -1.03 9.00
CA LEU A 89 -2.42 -1.91 8.40
C LEU A 89 -3.80 -1.25 8.33
N GLY A 90 -4.15 -0.44 9.34
CA GLY A 90 -5.38 0.34 9.39
C GLY A 90 -5.43 1.39 8.27
N ARG A 91 -4.33 2.12 8.03
CA ARG A 91 -4.24 3.07 6.90
C ARG A 91 -4.38 2.37 5.54
N ALA A 92 -3.79 1.18 5.37
CA ALA A 92 -3.99 0.39 4.17
C ALA A 92 -5.46 -0.03 3.98
N ALA A 93 -6.14 -0.45 5.05
CA ALA A 93 -7.55 -0.82 5.03
C ALA A 93 -8.44 0.38 4.69
N HIS A 94 -8.17 1.56 5.25
CA HIS A 94 -8.90 2.79 4.94
C HIS A 94 -8.97 3.05 3.44
N TYR A 95 -7.81 3.04 2.75
CA TYR A 95 -7.76 3.28 1.29
C TYR A 95 -8.51 2.23 0.46
N LEU A 96 -8.59 0.98 0.92
CA LEU A 96 -9.40 -0.04 0.25
C LEU A 96 -10.90 0.20 0.45
N GLN A 97 -11.29 0.59 1.66
CA GLN A 97 -12.68 0.85 2.03
C GLN A 97 -13.21 2.09 1.26
N ASP A 98 -12.42 3.15 1.21
CA ASP A 98 -12.67 4.37 0.44
C ASP A 98 -12.83 4.10 -1.06
N ALA A 99 -11.96 3.26 -1.62
CA ALA A 99 -12.02 2.87 -3.02
C ALA A 99 -13.21 1.95 -3.37
N ALA A 100 -13.84 1.32 -2.38
CA ALA A 100 -15.02 0.48 -2.59
C ALA A 100 -16.29 1.32 -2.84
N VAL A 101 -16.30 2.57 -2.40
CA VAL A 101 -17.38 3.53 -2.69
C VAL A 101 -17.15 4.13 -4.07
N LYS A 102 -17.97 3.71 -5.05
CA LYS A 102 -17.89 4.22 -6.43
C LYS A 102 -18.53 5.60 -6.51
N THR A 103 -17.75 6.62 -6.87
CA THR A 103 -18.29 7.93 -7.22
C THR A 103 -18.86 7.92 -8.64
N ARG A 104 -20.18 8.05 -8.80
CA ARG A 104 -20.76 8.64 -10.00
C ARG A 104 -21.11 10.09 -9.67
N LYS A 105 -20.26 11.03 -10.06
CA LYS A 105 -20.58 12.45 -9.95
C LYS A 105 -21.65 12.78 -10.99
N TRP A 106 -22.91 12.91 -10.59
CA TRP A 106 -23.95 13.56 -11.39
C TRP A 106 -24.07 15.01 -10.93
N LEU A 107 -24.28 15.93 -11.88
CA LEU A 107 -23.93 17.36 -11.82
C LEU A 107 -24.38 18.17 -10.57
N ILE A 108 -25.28 17.67 -9.72
CA ILE A 108 -25.87 18.45 -8.60
C ILE A 108 -26.14 17.61 -7.33
N PHE A 109 -26.11 16.26 -7.40
CA PHE A 109 -26.39 15.39 -6.26
C PHE A 109 -25.17 14.54 -5.91
N ASP A 110 -24.71 14.66 -4.65
CA ASP A 110 -23.66 13.79 -4.13
C ASP A 110 -24.28 12.45 -3.71
N VAL A 111 -24.57 11.60 -4.70
CA VAL A 111 -25.00 10.18 -4.53
C VAL A 111 -24.07 9.44 -3.55
N HIS A 112 -22.85 9.95 -3.42
CA HIS A 112 -21.83 9.52 -2.49
C HIS A 112 -22.25 9.58 -1.02
N ASP A 113 -22.80 10.69 -0.56
CA ASP A 113 -23.16 10.90 0.86
C ASP A 113 -24.35 10.00 1.25
N GLU A 114 -25.29 9.79 0.33
CA GLU A 114 -26.42 8.88 0.52
C GLU A 114 -25.97 7.42 0.63
N VAL A 115 -25.04 7.00 -0.24
CA VAL A 115 -24.46 5.66 -0.21
C VAL A 115 -23.76 5.41 1.12
N GLU A 116 -22.97 6.36 1.61
CA GLU A 116 -22.25 6.21 2.87
C GLU A 116 -23.14 6.28 4.10
N ALA A 117 -24.17 7.13 4.09
CA ALA A 117 -25.18 7.16 5.14
C ALA A 117 -25.90 5.81 5.22
N GLU A 118 -26.25 5.22 4.07
CA GLU A 118 -26.87 3.90 4.00
C GLU A 118 -25.91 2.79 4.44
N MET A 119 -24.64 2.83 4.03
CA MET A 119 -23.61 1.93 4.56
C MET A 119 -23.53 2.03 6.10
N GLY A 120 -23.66 3.24 6.65
CA GLY A 120 -23.77 3.48 8.08
C GLY A 120 -24.92 2.75 8.74
N ARG A 121 -26.10 2.68 8.10
CA ARG A 121 -27.26 1.92 8.58
C ARG A 121 -27.05 0.41 8.46
N LEU A 122 -26.45 -0.05 7.37
CA LEU A 122 -26.27 -1.47 7.06
C LEU A 122 -25.10 -2.14 7.78
N VAL A 123 -24.10 -1.38 8.27
CA VAL A 123 -22.86 -1.95 8.83
C VAL A 123 -23.09 -2.89 10.01
N GLY A 124 -24.14 -2.66 10.81
CA GLY A 124 -24.51 -3.54 11.92
C GLY A 124 -25.05 -4.91 11.48
N SER A 125 -25.43 -5.05 10.20
CA SER A 125 -25.97 -6.27 9.61
C SER A 125 -24.90 -7.10 8.87
N LEU A 126 -23.63 -6.70 8.92
CA LEU A 126 -22.54 -7.52 8.40
C LEU A 126 -22.30 -8.77 9.28
N PRO A 127 -21.92 -9.92 8.69
CA PRO A 127 -21.74 -10.16 7.25
C PRO A 127 -23.04 -10.56 6.53
N HIS A 128 -24.17 -10.66 7.23
CA HIS A 128 -25.43 -11.21 6.69
C HIS A 128 -25.95 -10.46 5.46
N VAL A 129 -25.83 -9.12 5.44
CA VAL A 129 -26.22 -8.28 4.29
C VAL A 129 -25.49 -8.68 2.98
N CYS A 130 -24.34 -9.34 3.07
CA CYS A 130 -23.55 -9.77 1.91
C CYS A 130 -24.01 -11.10 1.28
N SER A 131 -24.96 -11.81 1.90
CA SER A 131 -25.56 -13.00 1.28
C SER A 131 -26.41 -12.65 0.05
N ARG A 132 -27.08 -11.50 0.08
CA ARG A 132 -27.90 -10.94 -1.00
C ARG A 132 -27.83 -9.41 -0.96
N PRO A 133 -26.71 -8.80 -1.38
CA PRO A 133 -26.56 -7.34 -1.33
C PRO A 133 -27.55 -6.68 -2.28
N ALA A 134 -28.37 -5.76 -1.75
CA ALA A 134 -29.35 -5.00 -2.51
C ALA A 134 -28.98 -3.51 -2.50
N GLY A 135 -28.81 -2.92 -3.69
CA GLY A 135 -28.42 -1.52 -3.86
C GLY A 135 -26.91 -1.25 -3.76
N ASP A 136 -26.50 -0.07 -4.22
CA ASP A 136 -25.09 0.31 -4.33
C ASP A 136 -24.37 0.34 -2.97
N ALA A 137 -25.04 0.80 -1.91
CA ALA A 137 -24.49 0.84 -0.56
C ALA A 137 -24.16 -0.54 0.00
N ALA A 138 -25.06 -1.53 -0.15
CA ALA A 138 -24.79 -2.90 0.28
C ALA A 138 -23.64 -3.53 -0.52
N VAL A 139 -23.58 -3.29 -1.83
CA VAL A 139 -22.51 -3.78 -2.70
C VAL A 139 -21.15 -3.17 -2.30
N SER A 140 -21.09 -1.85 -2.10
CA SER A 140 -19.87 -1.16 -1.66
C SER A 140 -19.43 -1.59 -0.27
N LEU A 141 -20.36 -1.75 0.67
CA LEU A 141 -20.07 -2.25 2.03
C LEU A 141 -19.48 -3.66 2.00
N CYS A 142 -20.10 -4.57 1.24
CA CYS A 142 -19.63 -5.94 1.13
C CYS A 142 -18.29 -6.04 0.42
N LYS A 143 -18.06 -5.20 -0.59
CA LYS A 143 -16.74 -5.09 -1.22
C LYS A 143 -15.69 -4.58 -0.24
N ALA A 144 -15.97 -3.51 0.50
CA ALA A 144 -15.06 -2.95 1.50
C ALA A 144 -14.71 -3.99 2.57
N TYR A 145 -15.71 -4.74 3.03
CA TYR A 145 -15.53 -5.84 3.98
C TYR A 145 -14.64 -6.95 3.40
N ALA A 146 -14.96 -7.46 2.22
CA ALA A 146 -14.21 -8.55 1.58
C ALA A 146 -12.75 -8.16 1.28
N ASP A 147 -12.51 -6.95 0.76
CA ASP A 147 -11.16 -6.44 0.50
C ASP A 147 -10.37 -6.29 1.81
N THR A 148 -11.01 -5.85 2.90
CA THR A 148 -10.37 -5.73 4.23
C THR A 148 -10.01 -7.11 4.79
N VAL A 149 -10.92 -8.08 4.71
CA VAL A 149 -10.66 -9.48 5.12
C VAL A 149 -9.49 -10.06 4.31
N GLN A 150 -9.47 -9.83 2.99
CA GLN A 150 -8.39 -10.31 2.13
C GLN A 150 -7.04 -9.68 2.51
N LEU A 151 -7.00 -8.37 2.78
CA LEU A 151 -5.80 -7.68 3.25
C LEU A 151 -5.28 -8.31 4.55
N PHE A 152 -6.17 -8.58 5.51
CA PHE A 152 -5.78 -9.13 6.81
C PHE A 152 -5.35 -10.60 6.69
N ARG A 153 -6.03 -11.41 5.87
CA ARG A 153 -5.60 -12.78 5.57
C ARG A 153 -4.20 -12.80 4.97
N ARG A 154 -3.94 -11.91 4.00
CA ARG A 154 -2.61 -11.76 3.40
C ARG A 154 -1.58 -11.35 4.45
N PHE A 155 -1.91 -10.43 5.35
CA PHE A 155 -1.01 -10.02 6.42
C PHE A 155 -0.68 -11.19 7.36
N VAL A 156 -1.68 -11.94 7.84
CA VAL A 156 -1.47 -13.08 8.74
C VAL A 156 -0.67 -14.21 8.07
N SER A 157 -0.93 -14.49 6.79
CA SER A 157 -0.21 -15.53 6.05
C SER A 157 1.19 -15.11 5.57
N GLU A 158 1.51 -13.81 5.59
CA GLU A 158 2.82 -13.31 5.18
C GLU A 158 3.89 -13.82 6.15
N PRO A 159 4.91 -14.55 5.65
CA PRO A 159 5.97 -15.08 6.50
C PRO A 159 6.78 -13.95 7.13
N VAL A 160 7.15 -14.12 8.39
CA VAL A 160 8.10 -13.22 9.06
C VAL A 160 9.50 -13.61 8.64
N VAL A 161 10.14 -12.75 7.85
CA VAL A 161 11.53 -12.91 7.43
C VAL A 161 12.43 -12.35 8.52
N ASP A 162 13.46 -13.12 8.91
CA ASP A 162 14.41 -12.67 9.91
C ASP A 162 15.26 -11.48 9.42
N ARG A 163 15.73 -10.65 10.36
CA ARG A 163 16.49 -9.43 10.03
C ARG A 163 17.80 -9.73 9.29
N ALA A 164 18.44 -10.88 9.51
CA ALA A 164 19.69 -11.20 8.82
C ALA A 164 19.43 -11.52 7.34
N THR A 165 18.39 -12.29 7.04
CA THR A 165 17.90 -12.50 5.67
C THR A 165 17.49 -11.17 5.03
N GLY A 166 16.76 -10.32 5.75
CA GLY A 166 16.40 -8.97 5.28
C GLY A 166 17.60 -8.11 4.91
N ARG A 167 18.67 -8.12 5.71
CA ARG A 167 19.93 -7.40 5.42
C ARG A 167 20.61 -7.95 4.17
N ARG A 168 20.65 -9.26 3.99
CA ARG A 168 21.20 -9.90 2.78
C ARG A 168 20.43 -9.46 1.53
N LEU A 169 19.10 -9.46 1.59
CA LEU A 169 18.23 -9.01 0.50
C LEU A 169 18.47 -7.53 0.17
N LEU A 170 18.57 -6.67 1.18
CA LEU A 170 18.89 -5.24 0.98
C LEU A 170 20.25 -5.06 0.28
N TRP A 171 21.28 -5.77 0.74
CA TRP A 171 22.61 -5.72 0.12
C TRP A 171 22.59 -6.21 -1.31
N ARG A 172 21.89 -7.31 -1.59
CA ARG A 172 21.71 -7.83 -2.95
C ARG A 172 21.00 -6.82 -3.86
N GLY A 173 19.95 -6.18 -3.35
CA GLY A 173 19.23 -5.12 -4.07
C GLY A 173 20.10 -3.91 -4.38
N ARG A 174 20.92 -3.47 -3.40
CA ARG A 174 21.91 -2.39 -3.60
C ARG A 174 22.95 -2.78 -4.63
N LEU A 175 23.50 -3.99 -4.56
CA LEU A 175 24.50 -4.46 -5.52
C LEU A 175 23.94 -4.44 -6.93
N LYS A 176 22.74 -5.02 -7.16
CA LYS A 176 22.09 -4.99 -8.47
C LYS A 176 21.84 -3.57 -8.97
N LYS A 177 21.35 -2.67 -8.11
CA LYS A 177 21.11 -1.27 -8.47
C LYS A 177 22.40 -0.58 -8.91
N TRP A 178 23.49 -0.73 -8.14
CA TRP A 178 24.77 -0.12 -8.47
C TRP A 178 25.41 -0.75 -9.71
N SER A 179 25.31 -2.07 -9.89
CA SER A 179 25.75 -2.74 -11.11
C SER A 179 25.01 -2.22 -12.34
N ALA A 180 23.69 -1.96 -12.24
CA ALA A 180 22.91 -1.38 -13.33
C ALA A 180 23.36 0.05 -13.68
N ILE A 181 23.58 0.90 -12.67
CA ILE A 181 24.08 2.28 -12.87
C ILE A 181 25.47 2.25 -13.51
N ALA A 182 26.37 1.40 -13.01
CA ALA A 182 27.71 1.24 -13.55
C ALA A 182 27.69 0.74 -15.01
N ALA A 183 26.77 -0.16 -15.35
CA ALA A 183 26.57 -0.63 -16.73
C ALA A 183 26.19 0.51 -17.67
N LEU A 184 25.22 1.34 -17.27
CA LEU A 184 24.75 2.48 -18.04
C LEU A 184 25.86 3.52 -18.24
N GLY A 185 26.63 3.81 -17.18
CA GLY A 185 27.79 4.69 -17.27
C GLY A 185 28.88 4.13 -18.17
N SER A 186 29.17 2.83 -18.07
CA SER A 186 30.18 2.16 -18.90
C SER A 186 29.76 2.09 -20.37
N ALA A 187 28.48 1.86 -20.66
CA ALA A 187 27.94 1.90 -22.01
C ALA A 187 28.06 3.29 -22.63
N LEU A 188 27.81 4.34 -21.84
CA LEU A 188 27.99 5.72 -22.28
C LEU A 188 29.47 6.01 -22.60
N VAL A 189 30.40 5.61 -21.74
CA VAL A 189 31.84 5.80 -21.97
C VAL A 189 32.35 4.96 -23.14
N ALA A 190 31.91 3.71 -23.28
CA ALA A 190 32.27 2.83 -24.39
C ALA A 190 31.69 3.33 -25.73
N SER A 191 30.53 3.99 -25.73
CA SER A 191 29.99 4.65 -26.93
C SER A 191 30.84 5.83 -27.40
N VAL A 192 31.62 6.44 -26.49
CA VAL A 192 32.59 7.51 -26.80
C VAL A 192 33.93 6.93 -27.25
N PHE A 193 34.35 5.79 -26.71
CA PHE A 193 35.59 5.10 -27.06
C PHE A 193 35.28 3.76 -27.76
N ALA A 194 35.09 3.82 -29.08
CA ALA A 194 34.63 2.73 -29.95
C ALA A 194 35.51 1.45 -30.03
N ALA A 195 36.42 1.20 -29.08
CA ALA A 195 37.50 0.22 -29.25
C ALA A 195 37.76 -0.77 -28.10
N LEU A 196 36.92 -0.87 -27.06
CA LEU A 196 37.17 -1.82 -25.95
C LEU A 196 36.05 -2.85 -25.81
N ALA A 197 36.28 -4.05 -26.33
CA ALA A 197 35.41 -5.23 -26.20
C ALA A 197 35.02 -5.53 -24.73
N TRP A 198 35.89 -5.18 -23.78
CA TRP A 198 35.64 -5.27 -22.34
C TRP A 198 34.52 -4.34 -21.86
N GLY A 199 34.43 -3.13 -22.42
CA GLY A 199 33.34 -2.19 -22.14
C GLY A 199 31.99 -2.72 -22.63
N PHE A 200 31.96 -3.40 -23.77
CA PHE A 200 30.76 -4.05 -24.28
C PHE A 200 30.30 -5.22 -23.38
N LEU A 201 31.21 -6.11 -22.98
CA LEU A 201 30.87 -7.22 -22.07
C LEU A 201 30.39 -6.74 -20.69
N ALA A 202 31.04 -5.72 -20.12
CA ALA A 202 30.59 -5.10 -18.87
C ALA A 202 29.20 -4.45 -19.01
N SER A 203 28.93 -3.81 -20.15
CA SER A 203 27.62 -3.23 -20.46
C SER A 203 26.53 -4.28 -20.61
N VAL A 204 26.81 -5.41 -21.29
CA VAL A 204 25.87 -6.53 -21.44
C VAL A 204 25.60 -7.20 -20.09
N ALA A 205 26.63 -7.47 -19.29
CA ALA A 205 26.47 -8.08 -17.96
C ALA A 205 25.68 -7.16 -17.01
N GLY A 206 25.98 -5.87 -17.03
CA GLY A 206 25.29 -4.90 -16.19
C GLY A 206 23.87 -4.60 -16.69
N LEU A 207 23.60 -4.63 -18.01
CA LEU A 207 22.25 -4.60 -18.57
C LEU A 207 21.45 -5.84 -18.18
N TYR A 208 22.06 -7.03 -18.22
CA TYR A 208 21.43 -8.27 -17.75
C TYR A 208 21.04 -8.18 -16.27
N LEU A 209 21.92 -7.65 -15.41
CA LEU A 209 21.62 -7.41 -14.00
C LEU A 209 20.54 -6.33 -13.80
N ALA A 210 20.53 -5.29 -14.63
CA ALA A 210 19.49 -4.25 -14.63
C ALA A 210 18.11 -4.80 -15.02
N LEU A 211 18.05 -5.63 -16.06
CA LEU A 211 16.84 -6.31 -16.51
C LEU A 211 16.30 -7.31 -15.47
N ARG A 212 17.18 -7.80 -14.58
CA ARG A 212 16.84 -8.68 -13.45
C ARG A 212 16.65 -7.92 -12.13
N TRP A 213 16.80 -6.59 -12.12
CA TRP A 213 16.53 -5.78 -10.94
C TRP A 213 15.02 -5.75 -10.70
N THR A 214 14.62 -6.15 -9.50
CA THR A 214 13.23 -6.00 -9.07
C THR A 214 13.20 -5.19 -7.78
N PRO A 215 12.25 -4.24 -7.63
CA PRO A 215 11.98 -3.60 -6.35
C PRO A 215 11.67 -4.60 -5.22
N GLY A 216 11.37 -5.86 -5.57
CA GLY A 216 11.03 -6.94 -4.64
C GLY A 216 12.08 -7.21 -3.56
N GLU A 217 13.37 -7.02 -3.82
CA GLU A 217 14.42 -7.20 -2.80
C GLU A 217 14.35 -6.13 -1.71
N TYR A 218 14.06 -4.89 -2.09
CA TYR A 218 13.86 -3.78 -1.16
C TYR A 218 12.57 -3.95 -0.38
N VAL A 219 11.50 -4.40 -1.03
CA VAL A 219 10.22 -4.71 -0.37
C VAL A 219 10.39 -5.87 0.62
N ALA A 220 11.08 -6.94 0.25
CA ALA A 220 11.33 -8.06 1.15
C ALA A 220 12.21 -7.64 2.34
N ALA A 221 13.23 -6.80 2.12
CA ALA A 221 14.02 -6.21 3.20
C ALA A 221 13.18 -5.29 4.12
N MET A 222 12.21 -4.57 3.55
CA MET A 222 11.25 -3.77 4.32
C MET A 222 10.37 -4.68 5.20
N ARG A 223 9.77 -5.73 4.63
CA ARG A 223 8.96 -6.70 5.39
C ARG A 223 9.74 -7.38 6.51
N ALA A 224 11.06 -7.52 6.36
CA ALA A 224 11.97 -8.03 7.40
C ALA A 224 12.35 -6.99 8.49
N GLY A 225 11.80 -5.78 8.45
CA GLY A 225 12.05 -4.75 9.46
C GLY A 225 13.39 -4.00 9.31
N VAL A 226 14.03 -4.09 8.13
CA VAL A 226 15.42 -3.61 7.92
C VAL A 226 15.48 -2.20 7.31
N HIS A 227 14.66 -1.91 6.30
CA HIS A 227 14.72 -0.64 5.57
C HIS A 227 13.33 -0.22 5.08
N ARG A 228 12.92 1.02 5.37
CA ARG A 228 11.67 1.59 4.87
C ARG A 228 11.87 2.07 3.43
N VAL A 229 10.93 1.73 2.55
CA VAL A 229 10.93 2.17 1.14
C VAL A 229 9.66 2.98 0.93
N GLU A 230 9.80 4.27 0.69
CA GLU A 230 8.65 5.13 0.40
C GLU A 230 8.13 4.90 -1.02
N PRO A 231 6.80 5.02 -1.23
CA PRO A 231 6.22 4.87 -2.55
C PRO A 231 6.55 6.10 -3.40
N PRO A 232 6.99 5.92 -4.67
CA PRO A 232 7.34 7.04 -5.53
C PRO A 232 6.11 7.89 -5.83
N GLY A 233 6.29 9.22 -5.81
CA GLY A 233 5.23 10.17 -6.14
C GLY A 233 4.21 10.38 -5.01
N TYR A 234 4.50 9.96 -3.79
CA TYR A 234 3.67 10.22 -2.61
C TYR A 234 4.49 10.85 -1.49
N GLU A 235 3.86 11.72 -0.72
CA GLU A 235 4.34 12.22 0.56
C GLU A 235 3.48 11.54 1.62
N THR A 236 4.08 10.58 2.35
CA THR A 236 3.31 9.74 3.28
C THR A 236 3.25 10.37 4.66
N ALA A 237 2.10 10.29 5.32
CA ALA A 237 1.93 10.78 6.68
C ALA A 237 2.59 9.82 7.69
N MET A 238 3.88 10.04 7.99
CA MET A 238 4.62 9.37 9.07
C MET A 238 5.80 10.18 9.57
#